data_AF-A0A534GKY7-F1
#
_entry.id   AF-A0A534GKY7-F1
#
_cell.length_a   1.000
_cell.length_b   1.000
_cell.length_c   1.000
_cell.angle_alpha   90.00
_cell.angle_beta   90.00
_cell.angle_gamma   90.00
#
_symmetry.space_group_name_H-M   'P 1'
#
loop_
_entity.id
_entity.type
_entity.pdbx_description
1 polymer ?
#
loop_
_entity_poly.entity_id
_entity_poly.type
_entity_poly.pdbx_seq_one_letter_code
_entity_poly.pdbx_strand_id
1 'polypeptide(L)'
;MTQRADTLLIACGALGREIAALKRANGWTMLAVRCLPAELHNRPERIAPAVRAEIRANRDGYSKIFVVYGDCGTGGRLDAVLREEGVERLPGAHCYEFLATPQVFAQFADAEPGTFYLTDFLLRHYERLVVRSLGLDRHPELAAEYFRNYRKLVYLAQTERPEAVERARQIADSLGFTFEYRYTGYGELGTRLRTLVTSQDTLAWQA
;
A
#
# COMPACT_ATOMS: atom_id res chain seq x y z
N MET A 1 -27.21 -18.91 -8.95
CA MET A 1 -26.67 -18.80 -7.58
C MET A 1 -25.50 -17.83 -7.63
N THR A 2 -25.62 -16.66 -6.99
CA THR A 2 -24.52 -15.68 -6.91
C THR A 2 -23.47 -16.26 -5.97
N GLN A 3 -22.35 -16.71 -6.50
CA GLN A 3 -21.26 -17.28 -5.70
C GLN A 3 -20.74 -16.20 -4.75
N ARG A 4 -20.87 -16.44 -3.45
CA ARG A 4 -20.41 -15.50 -2.42
C ARG A 4 -18.88 -15.50 -2.43
N ALA A 5 -18.26 -14.33 -2.31
CA ALA A 5 -16.81 -14.22 -2.23
C ALA A 5 -16.30 -15.06 -1.05
N ASP A 6 -15.36 -15.96 -1.31
CA ASP A 6 -14.86 -16.94 -0.33
C ASP A 6 -13.66 -16.41 0.48
N THR A 7 -12.96 -15.42 -0.08
CA THR A 7 -11.75 -14.87 0.51
C THR A 7 -11.84 -13.37 0.69
N LEU A 8 -11.46 -12.87 1.86
CA LEU A 8 -11.39 -11.46 2.16
C LEU A 8 -9.94 -10.95 2.14
N LEU A 9 -9.70 -9.89 1.38
CA LEU A 9 -8.49 -9.08 1.47
C LEU A 9 -8.76 -7.88 2.40
N ILE A 10 -8.02 -7.78 3.50
CA ILE A 10 -7.98 -6.57 4.33
C ILE A 10 -6.78 -5.75 3.86
N ALA A 11 -7.05 -4.68 3.11
CA ALA A 11 -6.05 -3.90 2.41
C ALA A 11 -5.91 -2.49 2.97
N CYS A 12 -4.76 -1.86 2.72
CA CYS A 12 -4.64 -0.43 2.87
C CYS A 12 -5.53 0.30 1.85
N GLY A 13 -6.24 1.34 2.27
CA GLY A 13 -6.99 2.23 1.37
C GLY A 13 -6.16 2.83 0.24
N ALA A 14 -4.84 2.96 0.42
CA ALA A 14 -3.92 3.42 -0.61
C ALA A 14 -3.78 2.47 -1.81
N LEU A 15 -4.16 1.20 -1.65
CA LEU A 15 -4.12 0.17 -2.70
C LEU A 15 -5.49 -0.18 -3.26
N GLY A 16 -6.57 0.41 -2.72
CA GLY A 16 -7.93 -0.01 -3.05
C GLY A 16 -8.27 0.10 -4.54
N ARG A 17 -7.80 1.15 -5.21
CA ARG A 17 -8.05 1.36 -6.65
C ARG A 17 -7.28 0.36 -7.51
N GLU A 18 -6.02 0.11 -7.17
CA GLU A 18 -5.12 -0.78 -7.88
C GLU A 18 -5.58 -2.23 -7.73
N ILE A 19 -5.95 -2.66 -6.52
CA ILE A 19 -6.56 -3.98 -6.26
C ILE A 19 -7.88 -4.12 -7.04
N ALA A 20 -8.74 -3.10 -7.03
CA ALA A 20 -10.00 -3.14 -7.77
C ALA A 20 -9.78 -3.25 -9.29
N ALA A 21 -8.77 -2.56 -9.83
CA ALA A 21 -8.40 -2.68 -11.24
C ALA A 21 -7.90 -4.09 -11.58
N LEU A 22 -7.00 -4.64 -10.77
CA LEU A 22 -6.49 -6.01 -10.93
C LEU A 22 -7.60 -7.06 -10.85
N LYS A 23 -8.51 -6.96 -9.87
CA LYS A 23 -9.66 -7.86 -9.76
C LYS A 23 -10.53 -7.85 -11.00
N ARG A 24 -10.86 -6.67 -11.54
CA ARG A 24 -11.67 -6.54 -12.77
C ARG A 24 -10.96 -7.12 -13.98
N ALA A 25 -9.67 -6.80 -14.16
CA ALA A 25 -8.88 -7.24 -15.29
C ALA A 25 -8.70 -8.78 -15.33
N ASN A 26 -8.73 -9.44 -14.16
CA ASN A 26 -8.49 -10.88 -14.05
C ASN A 26 -9.75 -11.71 -13.72
N GLY A 27 -10.92 -11.07 -13.60
CA GLY A 27 -12.15 -11.77 -13.25
C GLY A 27 -12.15 -12.41 -11.86
N TRP A 28 -11.41 -11.87 -10.88
CA TRP A 28 -11.33 -12.42 -9.52
C TRP A 28 -12.59 -12.12 -8.69
N THR A 29 -13.69 -12.74 -9.05
CA THR A 29 -15.02 -12.58 -8.42
C THR A 29 -15.09 -13.14 -7.00
N MET A 30 -14.25 -14.13 -6.69
CA MET A 30 -14.20 -14.80 -5.38
C MET A 30 -13.49 -14.01 -4.29
N LEU A 31 -12.83 -12.89 -4.64
CA LEU A 31 -12.18 -12.01 -3.69
C LEU A 31 -13.13 -10.91 -3.22
N ALA A 32 -13.28 -10.73 -1.91
CA ALA A 32 -13.78 -9.51 -1.29
C ALA A 32 -12.60 -8.61 -0.89
N VAL A 33 -12.82 -7.30 -0.82
CA VAL A 33 -11.80 -6.34 -0.37
C VAL A 33 -12.42 -5.40 0.64
N ARG A 34 -11.80 -5.30 1.82
CA ARG A 34 -12.07 -4.27 2.83
C ARG A 34 -10.85 -3.38 2.93
N CYS A 35 -11.04 -2.09 2.72
CA CYS A 35 -9.97 -1.11 2.80
C CYS A 35 -10.02 -0.40 4.14
N LEU A 36 -8.92 -0.43 4.88
CA LEU A 36 -8.73 0.39 6.08
C LEU A 36 -8.35 1.84 5.70
N PRO A 37 -8.64 2.83 6.56
CA PRO A 37 -8.30 4.23 6.30
C PRO A 37 -6.80 4.42 6.00
N ALA A 38 -6.49 5.18 4.93
CA ALA A 38 -5.11 5.40 4.51
C ALA A 38 -4.32 6.25 5.53
N GLU A 39 -5.02 7.10 6.30
CA GLU A 39 -4.49 7.94 7.38
C GLU A 39 -3.74 7.16 8.45
N LEU A 40 -3.97 5.85 8.57
CA LEU A 40 -3.21 4.99 9.47
C LEU A 40 -1.69 5.01 9.19
N HIS A 41 -1.24 5.42 7.99
CA HIS A 41 0.19 5.58 7.69
C HIS A 41 0.86 6.72 8.47
N ASN A 42 0.09 7.71 8.90
CA ASN A 42 0.60 8.77 9.77
C ASN A 42 0.59 8.34 11.25
N ARG A 43 0.01 7.16 11.56
CA ARG A 43 -0.08 6.56 12.88
C ARG A 43 0.13 5.03 12.80
N PRO A 44 1.32 4.54 12.38
CA PRO A 44 1.57 3.11 12.15
C PRO A 44 1.23 2.23 13.35
N GLU A 45 1.33 2.77 14.56
CA GLU A 45 0.97 2.11 15.81
C GLU A 45 -0.51 1.67 15.88
N ARG A 46 -1.37 2.26 15.03
CA ARG A 46 -2.80 1.94 14.92
C ARG A 46 -3.13 0.93 13.81
N ILE A 47 -2.18 0.60 12.93
CA ILE A 47 -2.41 -0.37 11.84
C ILE A 47 -2.73 -1.76 12.41
N ALA A 48 -1.86 -2.29 13.27
CA ALA A 48 -2.03 -3.63 13.86
C ALA A 48 -3.38 -3.82 14.60
N PRO A 49 -3.82 -2.92 15.50
CA PRO A 49 -5.12 -3.06 16.14
C PRO A 49 -6.30 -2.90 15.17
N ALA A 50 -6.21 -2.02 14.16
CA ALA A 50 -7.26 -1.88 13.16
C ALA A 50 -7.41 -3.14 12.29
N VAL A 51 -6.28 -3.73 11.87
CA VAL A 51 -6.28 -5.00 11.13
C VAL A 51 -6.86 -6.12 11.98
N ARG A 52 -6.48 -6.23 13.26
CA ARG A 52 -7.06 -7.23 14.18
C ARG A 52 -8.58 -7.11 14.26
N ALA A 53 -9.09 -5.89 14.43
CA ALA A 53 -10.52 -5.64 14.53
C ALA A 53 -11.26 -6.10 13.27
N GLU A 54 -10.72 -5.80 12.08
CA GLU A 54 -11.31 -6.25 10.81
C GLU A 54 -11.23 -7.76 10.62
N ILE A 55 -10.13 -8.42 11.01
CA ILE A 55 -10.02 -9.88 10.96
C ILE A 55 -11.14 -10.52 11.78
N ARG A 56 -11.29 -10.09 13.04
CA ARG A 56 -12.28 -10.64 13.97
C ARG A 56 -13.71 -10.38 13.52
N ALA A 57 -13.99 -9.18 13.01
CA ALA A 57 -15.31 -8.80 12.52
C ALA A 57 -15.77 -9.64 11.31
N ASN A 58 -14.84 -10.22 10.55
CA ASN A 58 -15.13 -10.95 9.32
C ASN A 58 -14.78 -12.45 9.41
N ARG A 59 -14.35 -12.95 10.59
CA ARG A 59 -13.84 -14.31 10.77
C ARG A 59 -14.83 -15.39 10.32
N ASP A 60 -16.10 -15.21 10.65
CA ASP A 60 -17.16 -16.18 10.36
C ASP A 60 -17.79 -15.98 8.98
N GLY A 61 -17.39 -14.93 8.26
CA GLY A 61 -17.97 -14.54 6.97
C GLY A 61 -17.22 -15.05 5.75
N TYR A 62 -15.97 -15.50 5.92
CA TYR A 62 -15.06 -15.88 4.84
C TYR A 62 -14.22 -17.09 5.23
N SER A 63 -13.99 -18.00 4.29
CA SER A 63 -13.16 -19.19 4.52
C SER A 63 -11.68 -18.83 4.67
N LYS A 64 -11.24 -17.75 4.01
CA LYS A 64 -9.87 -17.24 4.10
C LYS A 64 -9.85 -15.73 4.26
N ILE A 65 -8.92 -15.24 5.07
CA ILE A 65 -8.62 -13.82 5.21
C ILE A 65 -7.13 -13.65 4.92
N PHE A 66 -6.79 -12.65 4.11
CA PHE A 66 -5.42 -12.25 3.82
C PHE A 66 -5.26 -10.74 4.00
N VAL A 67 -4.11 -10.33 4.48
CA VAL A 67 -3.81 -8.92 4.74
C VAL A 67 -2.91 -8.35 3.65
N VAL A 68 -3.38 -7.29 3.00
CA VAL A 68 -2.66 -6.60 1.92
C VAL A 68 -2.06 -5.30 2.49
N TYR A 69 -1.09 -5.52 3.38
CA TYR A 69 -0.22 -4.53 4.00
C TYR A 69 1.23 -5.04 3.95
N GLY A 70 2.19 -4.13 3.85
CA GLY A 70 3.57 -4.42 4.27
C GLY A 70 3.68 -4.37 5.79
N ASP A 71 4.89 -4.26 6.34
CA ASP A 71 5.03 -3.85 7.75
C ASP A 71 4.51 -2.42 7.96
N CYS A 72 4.67 -1.54 6.96
CA CYS A 72 4.20 -0.16 6.96
C CYS A 72 4.64 0.65 8.19
N GLY A 73 5.81 0.33 8.76
CA GLY A 73 6.35 0.99 9.95
C GLY A 73 5.74 0.51 11.26
N THR A 74 5.05 -0.64 11.29
CA THR A 74 4.53 -1.21 12.54
C THR A 74 5.62 -1.79 13.44
N GLY A 75 6.83 -2.01 12.91
CA GLY A 75 7.94 -2.58 13.67
C GLY A 75 7.68 -4.03 14.08
N GLY A 76 7.04 -4.81 13.20
CA GLY A 76 6.69 -6.22 13.45
C GLY A 76 5.45 -6.43 14.31
N ARG A 77 4.81 -5.36 14.81
CA ARG A 77 3.55 -5.47 15.59
C ARG A 77 2.42 -6.05 14.77
N LEU A 78 2.36 -5.75 13.46
CA LEU A 78 1.39 -6.37 12.57
C LEU A 78 1.65 -7.89 12.49
N ASP A 79 2.89 -8.32 12.26
CA ASP A 79 3.25 -9.74 12.18
C ASP A 79 2.91 -10.50 13.47
N ALA A 80 3.07 -9.88 14.64
CA ALA A 80 2.65 -10.46 15.90
C ALA A 80 1.14 -10.72 15.96
N VAL A 81 0.32 -9.72 15.60
CA VAL A 81 -1.14 -9.87 15.51
C VAL A 81 -1.52 -10.96 14.52
N LEU A 82 -0.92 -10.96 13.33
CA LEU A 82 -1.27 -11.90 12.26
C LEU A 82 -0.98 -13.34 12.64
N ARG A 83 0.12 -13.59 13.36
CA ARG A 83 0.45 -14.90 13.91
C ARG A 83 -0.56 -15.37 14.95
N GLU A 84 -1.01 -14.49 15.83
CA GLU A 84 -2.05 -14.81 16.84
C GLU A 84 -3.39 -15.14 16.18
N GLU A 85 -3.76 -14.44 15.10
CA GLU A 85 -5.03 -14.64 14.42
C GLU A 85 -4.97 -15.75 13.35
N GLY A 86 -3.78 -16.30 13.07
CA GLY A 86 -3.55 -17.32 12.04
C GLY A 86 -3.82 -16.83 10.61
N VAL A 87 -3.44 -15.57 10.33
CA VAL A 87 -3.66 -14.89 9.05
C VAL A 87 -2.31 -14.51 8.45
N GLU A 88 -2.19 -14.56 7.13
CA GLU A 88 -0.97 -14.15 6.41
C GLU A 88 -1.12 -12.77 5.78
N ARG A 89 0.02 -12.10 5.52
CA ARG A 89 0.08 -10.87 4.74
C ARG A 89 1.03 -10.97 3.55
N LEU A 90 0.94 -10.01 2.63
CA LEU A 90 1.98 -9.81 1.63
C LEU A 90 3.33 -9.52 2.32
N PRO A 91 4.42 -10.21 1.94
CA PRO A 91 5.74 -9.91 2.47
C PRO A 91 6.25 -8.59 1.91
N GLY A 92 7.06 -7.87 2.69
CA GLY A 92 7.66 -6.60 2.31
C GLY A 92 7.44 -5.51 3.36
N ALA A 93 8.24 -4.44 3.25
CA ALA A 93 8.25 -3.32 4.18
C ALA A 93 7.09 -2.35 3.92
N HIS A 94 6.84 -1.99 2.66
CA HIS A 94 5.82 -1.01 2.29
C HIS A 94 5.14 -1.37 0.98
N CYS A 95 4.01 -0.73 0.67
CA CYS A 95 3.35 -0.88 -0.63
C CYS A 95 4.24 -0.45 -1.81
N TYR A 96 5.20 0.44 -1.56
CA TYR A 96 6.20 0.87 -2.54
C TYR A 96 7.04 -0.30 -3.04
N GLU A 97 7.33 -1.29 -2.19
CA GLU A 97 8.07 -2.49 -2.56
C GLU A 97 7.27 -3.37 -3.52
N PHE A 98 5.95 -3.46 -3.33
CA PHE A 98 5.09 -4.23 -4.23
C PHE A 98 5.01 -3.58 -5.61
N LEU A 99 5.00 -2.25 -5.64
CA LEU A 99 4.88 -1.46 -6.86
C LEU A 99 6.22 -1.37 -7.59
N ALA A 100 7.31 -1.08 -6.89
CA ALA A 100 8.63 -0.96 -7.49
C ALA A 100 9.28 -2.32 -7.80
N THR A 101 8.84 -3.41 -7.14
CA THR A 101 9.52 -4.71 -6.96
C THR A 101 10.57 -4.68 -5.83
N PRO A 102 10.80 -5.80 -5.12
CA PRO A 102 11.77 -5.87 -4.01
C PRO A 102 13.18 -5.44 -4.41
N GLN A 103 13.64 -5.86 -5.59
CA GLN A 103 15.00 -5.59 -6.05
C GLN A 103 15.21 -4.10 -6.31
N VAL A 104 14.25 -3.45 -6.98
CA VAL A 104 14.32 -2.01 -7.28
C VAL A 104 14.13 -1.19 -6.00
N PHE A 105 13.23 -1.60 -5.10
CA PHE A 105 13.04 -0.93 -3.83
C PHE A 105 14.31 -0.99 -2.95
N ALA A 106 14.99 -2.14 -2.90
CA ALA A 106 16.27 -2.27 -2.22
C ALA A 106 17.33 -1.33 -2.82
N GLN A 107 17.41 -1.24 -4.16
CA GLN A 107 18.32 -0.31 -4.83
C GLN A 107 18.05 1.16 -4.47
N PHE A 108 16.77 1.57 -4.36
CA PHE A 108 16.44 2.93 -3.93
C PHE A 108 16.83 3.17 -2.48
N ALA A 109 16.54 2.22 -1.58
CA ALA A 109 16.89 2.31 -0.17
C ALA A 109 18.41 2.38 0.05
N ASP A 110 19.19 1.58 -0.69
CA ASP A 110 20.66 1.58 -0.61
C ASP A 110 21.26 2.86 -1.20
N ALA A 111 20.68 3.39 -2.28
CA ALA A 111 21.17 4.60 -2.94
C ALA A 111 20.86 5.88 -2.17
N GLU A 112 19.66 6.00 -1.59
CA GLU A 112 19.22 7.16 -0.81
C GLU A 112 18.10 6.77 0.18
N PRO A 113 18.43 6.42 1.43
CA PRO A 113 17.44 6.14 2.47
C PRO A 113 16.48 7.31 2.72
N GLY A 114 16.95 8.56 2.53
CA GLY A 114 16.16 9.79 2.65
C GLY A 114 15.25 10.05 1.44
N THR A 115 14.56 9.01 0.97
CA THR A 115 13.66 9.08 -0.19
C THR A 115 12.19 9.18 0.24
N PHE A 116 11.51 10.20 -0.25
CA PHE A 116 10.06 10.36 -0.15
C PHE A 116 9.41 9.66 -1.35
N TYR A 117 8.73 8.55 -1.12
CA TYR A 117 8.05 7.80 -2.18
C TYR A 117 6.63 8.32 -2.40
N LEU A 118 6.36 8.71 -3.64
CA LEU A 118 5.05 9.15 -4.08
C LEU A 118 4.43 8.10 -5.01
N THR A 119 3.17 7.75 -4.76
CA THR A 119 2.37 6.89 -5.65
C THR A 119 1.24 7.70 -6.29
N ASP A 120 0.55 7.17 -7.30
CA ASP A 120 -0.63 7.81 -7.88
C ASP A 120 -1.69 8.11 -6.80
N PHE A 121 -1.85 7.23 -5.81
CA PHE A 121 -2.75 7.45 -4.68
C PHE A 121 -2.30 8.64 -3.84
N LEU A 122 -1.05 8.64 -3.37
CA LEU A 122 -0.57 9.70 -2.48
C LEU A 122 -0.52 11.05 -3.21
N LEU A 123 -0.17 11.07 -4.50
CA LEU A 123 -0.20 12.28 -5.33
C LEU A 123 -1.60 12.90 -5.40
N ARG A 124 -2.65 12.09 -5.62
CA ARG A 124 -4.05 12.57 -5.63
C ARG A 124 -4.51 13.09 -4.27
N HIS A 125 -3.98 12.53 -3.19
CA HIS A 125 -4.41 12.84 -1.83
C HIS A 125 -3.38 13.64 -1.03
N TYR A 126 -2.37 14.20 -1.70
CA TYR A 126 -1.22 14.88 -1.08
C TYR A 126 -1.66 15.98 -0.12
N GLU A 127 -2.59 16.82 -0.55
CA GLU A 127 -3.14 17.90 0.28
C GLU A 127 -3.78 17.42 1.58
N ARG A 128 -4.51 16.29 1.52
CA ARG A 128 -5.20 15.76 2.69
C ARG A 128 -4.24 14.99 3.60
N LEU A 129 -3.46 14.07 3.03
CA LEU A 129 -2.69 13.08 3.78
C LEU A 129 -1.30 13.55 4.19
N VAL A 130 -0.74 14.53 3.48
CA VAL A 130 0.57 15.12 3.80
C VAL A 130 0.34 16.52 4.36
N VAL A 131 -0.14 17.46 3.55
CA VAL A 131 -0.19 18.89 3.94
C VAL A 131 -1.07 19.10 5.18
N ARG A 132 -2.36 18.78 5.12
CA ARG A 132 -3.29 19.01 6.24
C ARG A 132 -3.05 18.10 7.43
N SER A 133 -2.72 16.84 7.18
CA SER A 133 -2.51 15.85 8.25
C SER A 133 -1.25 16.13 9.07
N LEU A 134 -0.20 16.67 8.44
CA LEU A 134 1.01 17.11 9.13
C LEU A 134 0.90 18.56 9.64
N GLY A 135 -0.17 19.28 9.27
CA GLY A 135 -0.42 20.66 9.70
C GLY A 135 0.38 21.71 8.94
N LEU A 136 0.93 21.37 7.77
CA LEU A 136 1.74 22.27 6.94
C LEU A 136 0.95 23.44 6.34
N ASP A 137 -0.38 23.29 6.24
CA ASP A 137 -1.30 24.37 5.86
C ASP A 137 -1.36 25.49 6.89
N ARG A 138 -1.12 25.16 8.17
CA ARG A 138 -1.15 26.11 9.30
C ARG A 138 0.23 26.50 9.79
N HIS A 139 1.19 25.59 9.66
CA HIS A 139 2.56 25.71 10.14
C HIS A 139 3.55 25.23 9.06
N PRO A 140 3.77 26.02 7.98
CA PRO A 140 4.65 25.64 6.88
C PRO A 140 6.10 25.35 7.32
N GLU A 141 6.56 25.99 8.40
CA GLU A 141 7.88 25.80 9.00
C GLU A 141 8.15 24.35 9.43
N LEU A 142 7.11 23.58 9.75
CA LEU A 142 7.24 22.17 10.13
C LEU A 142 7.74 21.29 8.99
N ALA A 143 7.57 21.73 7.73
CA ALA A 143 8.08 20.98 6.58
C ALA A 143 9.61 20.78 6.71
N ALA A 144 10.34 21.81 7.14
CA ALA A 144 11.79 21.72 7.32
C ALA A 144 12.18 20.65 8.35
N GLU A 145 11.41 20.49 9.44
CA GLU A 145 11.70 19.48 10.47
C GLU A 145 11.27 18.07 10.03
N TYR A 146 10.03 17.90 9.56
CA TYR A 146 9.53 16.59 9.13
C TYR A 146 10.36 15.99 8.00
N PHE A 147 10.84 16.85 7.10
CA PHE A 147 11.56 16.45 5.91
C PHE A 147 13.07 16.66 6.01
N ARG A 148 13.62 17.01 7.18
CA ARG A 148 15.04 17.38 7.36
C ARG A 148 16.05 16.36 6.85
N ASN A 149 15.69 15.07 6.90
CA ASN A 149 16.54 13.95 6.49
C ASN A 149 16.21 13.43 5.08
N TYR A 150 15.25 14.05 4.40
CA TYR A 150 14.88 13.69 3.03
C TYR A 150 15.67 14.51 2.03
N ARG A 151 16.02 13.88 0.90
CA ARG A 151 16.84 14.47 -0.17
C ARG A 151 16.24 14.24 -1.54
N LYS A 152 15.44 13.17 -1.70
CA LYS A 152 14.91 12.73 -2.99
C LYS A 152 13.42 12.48 -2.89
N LEU A 153 12.69 12.79 -3.96
CA LEU A 153 11.34 12.32 -4.21
C LEU A 153 11.37 11.34 -5.39
N VAL A 154 10.92 10.10 -5.16
CA VAL A 154 10.71 9.12 -6.23
C VAL A 154 9.21 8.98 -6.47
N TYR A 155 8.75 9.37 -7.65
CA TYR A 155 7.37 9.14 -8.08
C TYR A 155 7.26 7.76 -8.77
N LEU A 156 6.69 6.80 -8.06
CA LEU A 156 6.33 5.47 -8.54
C LEU A 156 4.94 5.55 -9.19
N ALA A 157 4.89 5.68 -10.51
CA ALA A 157 3.67 5.90 -11.25
C ALA A 157 2.99 4.59 -11.66
N GLN A 158 1.72 4.44 -11.28
CA GLN A 158 0.89 3.29 -11.69
C GLN A 158 0.28 3.50 -13.08
N THR A 159 0.17 4.75 -13.53
CA THR A 159 -0.34 5.12 -14.85
C THR A 159 0.51 6.23 -15.46
N GLU A 160 0.69 6.21 -16.78
CA GLU A 160 1.43 7.24 -17.49
C GLU A 160 0.54 8.46 -17.76
N ARG A 161 0.75 9.51 -16.97
CA ARG A 161 0.00 10.76 -17.03
C ARG A 161 0.95 11.95 -16.93
N PRO A 162 1.22 12.68 -18.03
CA PRO A 162 2.18 13.80 -18.03
C PRO A 162 1.88 14.85 -16.94
N GLU A 163 0.60 15.16 -16.72
CA GLU A 163 0.15 16.11 -15.70
C GLU A 163 0.45 15.62 -14.27
N ALA A 164 0.47 14.31 -14.05
CA ALA A 164 0.80 13.71 -12.76
C ALA A 164 2.31 13.79 -12.50
N VAL A 165 3.14 13.57 -13.53
CA VAL A 165 4.60 13.71 -13.43
C VAL A 165 4.98 15.15 -13.11
N GLU A 166 4.35 16.12 -13.78
CA GLU A 166 4.60 17.53 -13.54
C GLU A 166 4.20 17.95 -12.13
N ARG A 167 3.02 17.52 -11.66
CA ARG A 167 2.60 17.76 -10.27
C ARG A 167 3.56 17.15 -9.25
N ALA A 168 4.07 15.94 -9.49
CA ALA A 168 5.03 15.29 -8.60
C ALA A 168 6.37 16.04 -8.55
N ARG A 169 6.82 16.57 -9.69
CA ARG A 169 8.02 17.42 -9.78
C ARG A 169 7.85 18.71 -8.99
N GLN A 170 6.72 19.40 -9.13
CA GLN A 170 6.42 20.62 -8.37
C GLN A 170 6.43 20.38 -6.85
N ILE A 171 5.95 19.22 -6.40
CA ILE A 171 6.04 18.83 -4.99
C ILE A 171 7.51 18.66 -4.56
N ALA A 172 8.31 17.96 -5.36
CA ALA A 172 9.74 17.77 -5.08
C ALA A 172 10.48 19.12 -5.00
N ASP A 173 10.24 20.00 -5.97
CA ASP A 173 10.84 21.35 -6.02
C ASP A 173 10.45 22.18 -4.79
N SER A 174 9.19 22.12 -4.37
CA SER A 174 8.70 22.85 -3.19
C SER A 174 9.35 22.40 -1.87
N LEU A 175 9.84 21.16 -1.82
CA LEU A 175 10.54 20.58 -0.67
C LEU A 175 12.07 20.62 -0.83
N GLY A 176 12.59 21.12 -1.96
CA GLY A 176 14.02 21.12 -2.27
C GLY A 176 14.60 19.74 -2.54
N PHE A 177 13.79 18.79 -2.99
CA PHE A 177 14.21 17.42 -3.25
C PHE A 177 14.62 17.20 -4.70
N THR A 178 15.59 16.31 -4.92
CA THR A 178 15.86 15.78 -6.27
C THR A 178 14.66 14.95 -6.72
N PHE A 179 14.17 15.19 -7.94
CA PHE A 179 13.03 14.46 -8.49
C PHE A 179 13.46 13.28 -9.37
N GLU A 180 12.84 12.12 -9.14
CA GLU A 180 13.00 10.92 -9.97
C GLU A 180 11.63 10.34 -10.34
N TYR A 181 11.40 10.09 -11.63
CA TYR A 181 10.19 9.45 -12.13
C TYR A 181 10.45 7.99 -12.49
N ARG A 182 9.53 7.10 -12.06
CA ARG A 182 9.57 5.68 -12.39
C ARG A 182 8.16 5.18 -12.70
N TYR A 183 7.93 4.78 -13.94
CA TYR A 183 6.73 4.04 -14.28
C TYR A 183 6.84 2.61 -13.74
N THR A 184 5.87 2.19 -12.92
CA THR A 184 5.85 0.87 -12.29
C THR A 184 4.68 0.01 -12.72
N GLY A 185 3.63 0.61 -13.29
CA GLY A 185 2.32 -0.04 -13.35
C GLY A 185 1.92 -0.53 -11.95
N TYR A 186 1.48 -1.78 -11.84
CA TYR A 186 1.17 -2.40 -10.54
C TYR A 186 2.30 -3.24 -9.95
N GLY A 187 3.51 -3.22 -10.54
CA GLY A 187 4.65 -4.01 -10.10
C GLY A 187 4.30 -5.49 -9.89
N GLU A 188 4.71 -6.03 -8.74
CA GLU A 188 4.40 -7.41 -8.33
C GLU A 188 3.03 -7.57 -7.67
N LEU A 189 2.28 -6.49 -7.43
CA LEU A 189 0.99 -6.58 -6.72
C LEU A 189 0.03 -7.56 -7.41
N GLY A 190 -0.04 -7.52 -8.75
CA GLY A 190 -0.87 -8.44 -9.53
C GLY A 190 -0.45 -9.90 -9.38
N THR A 191 0.85 -10.19 -9.50
CA THR A 191 1.38 -11.55 -9.36
C THR A 191 1.17 -12.09 -7.95
N ARG A 192 1.45 -11.28 -6.92
CA ARG A 192 1.26 -11.64 -5.52
C ARG A 192 -0.20 -11.94 -5.18
N LEU A 193 -1.13 -11.11 -5.65
CA LEU A 193 -2.56 -11.37 -5.48
C LEU A 193 -3.01 -12.60 -6.26
N ARG A 194 -2.46 -12.85 -7.45
CA ARG A 194 -2.78 -14.06 -8.23
C ARG A 194 -2.42 -15.32 -7.46
N THR A 195 -1.25 -15.37 -6.82
CA THR A 195 -0.84 -16.51 -5.99
C THR A 195 -1.89 -16.82 -4.92
N LEU A 196 -2.42 -15.79 -4.24
CA LEU A 196 -3.47 -15.95 -3.22
C LEU A 196 -4.78 -16.53 -3.77
N VAL A 197 -5.10 -16.23 -5.03
CA VAL A 197 -6.26 -16.79 -5.73
C VAL A 197 -6.00 -18.22 -6.20
N THR A 198 -4.84 -18.50 -6.80
CA THR A 198 -4.53 -19.83 -7.37
C THR A 198 -4.24 -20.90 -6.33
N SER A 199 -3.77 -20.51 -5.14
CA SER A 199 -3.69 -21.41 -3.97
C SER A 199 -5.06 -21.89 -3.49
N GLN A 200 -6.16 -21.42 -4.10
CA GLN A 200 -7.51 -21.92 -3.88
C GLN A 200 -7.89 -23.00 -4.89
N ASP A 201 -7.45 -22.88 -6.14
CA ASP A 201 -7.72 -23.87 -7.19
C ASP A 201 -6.99 -25.20 -6.96
N THR A 202 -5.82 -25.18 -6.30
CA THR A 202 -5.05 -26.41 -6.03
C THR A 202 -5.66 -27.30 -4.95
N LEU A 203 -6.48 -26.74 -4.05
CA LEU A 203 -7.22 -27.50 -3.03
C LEU A 203 -8.57 -28.01 -3.54
N ALA A 204 -9.13 -27.40 -4.59
CA ALA A 204 -10.39 -27.83 -5.18
C ALA A 204 -10.29 -29.11 -6.04
N TRP A 205 -9.07 -29.53 -6.41
CA TRP A 205 -8.80 -30.77 -7.14
C TRP A 205 -8.32 -31.93 -6.25
N GLN A 206 -8.18 -31.70 -4.94
CA GLN A 206 -7.72 -32.71 -3.97
C GLN A 206 -8.81 -33.12 -2.96
N ALA A 207 -10.06 -32.67 -3.14
CA ALA A 207 -11.23 -33.11 -2.39
C ALA A 207 -12.19 -33.87 -3.30
#